data_AF-A0A7K5S8E0-F1
#
_entry.id   AF-A0A7K5S8E0-F1
#
_cell.length_a   1.000
_cell.length_b   1.000
_cell.length_c   1.000
_cell.angle_alpha   90.00
_cell.angle_beta   90.00
_cell.angle_gamma   90.00
#
_symmetry.space_group_name_H-M   'P 1'
#
loop_
_entity.id
_entity.type
_entity.pdbx_description
1 polymer ?
#
loop_
_entity_poly.entity_id
_entity_poly.type
_entity_poly.pdbx_seq_one_letter_code
_entity_poly.pdbx_strand_id
1 'polypeptide(L)'
;KLCEGILNILEKDTKTSCQVACLEALRILSRDKKVLVPVTTKRNMQILMKLAKLDTVEDPLERVSEFPVIVEALKCLCNIIFNSSVAQKLSLELNLAAMLCNLLQKCKDRQLVDDIKCFDLRLLFLLSLLHTDIRAQLRQELQGVQVLTQALESSLSVRWTEEYKAAEDHDRPPLSLQETDCAIEALKALFNVTLDSWNVHSKNESHQFRYMAAILRHCLLTTGPTEEKTEELH
;
A
#
# COMPACT_ATOMS: atom_id res chain seq x y z
N LYS A 1 -29.05 3.81 -2.05
CA LYS A 1 -29.56 4.88 -1.17
C LYS A 1 -28.54 5.35 -0.14
N LEU A 2 -28.16 4.56 0.88
CA LEU A 2 -27.22 5.04 1.91
C LEU A 2 -25.80 5.30 1.38
N CYS A 3 -25.20 4.32 0.67
CA CYS A 3 -23.87 4.49 0.06
C CYS A 3 -23.81 5.69 -0.91
N GLU A 4 -24.86 5.89 -1.72
CA GLU A 4 -24.97 7.04 -2.63
C GLU A 4 -25.06 8.36 -1.87
N GLY A 5 -25.84 8.41 -0.78
CA GLY A 5 -25.93 9.58 0.07
C GLY A 5 -24.58 9.96 0.69
N ILE A 6 -23.84 8.95 1.16
CA ILE A 6 -22.48 9.13 1.69
C ILE A 6 -21.54 9.67 0.60
N LEU A 7 -21.54 9.06 -0.59
CA LEU A 7 -20.68 9.49 -1.70
C LEU A 7 -21.01 10.92 -2.16
N ASN A 8 -22.28 11.29 -2.18
CA ASN A 8 -22.71 12.67 -2.50
C ASN A 8 -22.24 13.69 -1.45
N ILE A 9 -22.08 13.28 -0.19
CA ILE A 9 -21.49 14.14 0.86
C ILE A 9 -19.98 14.23 0.66
N LEU A 10 -19.32 13.09 0.39
CA LEU A 10 -17.88 12.99 0.17
C LEU A 10 -17.40 13.72 -1.09
N GLU A 11 -18.24 13.84 -2.12
CA GLU A 11 -17.95 14.63 -3.32
C GLU A 11 -17.90 16.14 -3.03
N LYS A 12 -18.61 16.59 -1.98
CA LYS A 12 -18.63 17.99 -1.56
C LYS A 12 -17.45 18.26 -0.64
N ASP A 13 -16.89 19.47 -0.77
CA ASP A 13 -15.88 19.94 0.15
C ASP A 13 -16.51 20.14 1.54
N THR A 14 -16.17 19.25 2.47
CA THR A 14 -16.75 19.14 3.80
C THR A 14 -15.65 19.01 4.83
N LYS A 15 -15.97 19.26 6.11
CA LYS A 15 -14.98 19.17 7.19
C LYS A 15 -14.36 17.77 7.25
N THR A 16 -13.06 17.69 7.51
CA THR A 16 -12.29 16.44 7.66
C THR A 16 -12.98 15.43 8.58
N SER A 17 -13.50 15.86 9.73
CA SER A 17 -14.21 14.98 10.66
C SER A 17 -15.46 14.32 10.07
N CYS A 18 -16.18 15.06 9.20
CA CYS A 18 -17.34 14.53 8.48
C CYS A 18 -16.89 13.53 7.40
N GLN A 19 -15.81 13.84 6.68
CA GLN A 19 -15.26 12.94 5.66
C GLN A 19 -14.82 11.61 6.28
N VAL A 20 -14.10 11.64 7.40
CA VAL A 20 -13.68 10.44 8.12
C VAL A 20 -14.89 9.61 8.56
N ALA A 21 -15.88 10.21 9.22
CA ALA A 21 -17.08 9.49 9.66
C ALA A 21 -17.86 8.88 8.49
N CYS A 22 -17.95 9.59 7.36
CA CYS A 22 -18.55 9.09 6.13
C CYS A 22 -17.78 7.90 5.55
N LEU A 23 -16.45 7.97 5.51
CA LEU A 23 -15.59 6.89 5.03
C LEU A 23 -15.63 5.68 5.96
N GLU A 24 -15.63 5.86 7.27
CA GLU A 24 -15.80 4.76 8.25
C GLU A 24 -17.12 4.02 8.04
N ALA A 25 -18.22 4.77 7.89
CA ALA A 25 -19.53 4.20 7.57
C ALA A 25 -19.49 3.44 6.23
N LEU A 26 -18.87 4.02 5.21
CA LEU A 26 -18.70 3.37 3.91
C LEU A 26 -17.83 2.10 3.99
N ARG A 27 -16.78 2.11 4.82
CA ARG A 27 -15.88 0.97 5.05
C ARG A 27 -16.60 -0.20 5.75
N ILE A 28 -17.51 0.10 6.66
CA ILE A 28 -18.36 -0.90 7.31
C ILE A 28 -19.32 -1.50 6.28
N LEU A 29 -20.00 -0.65 5.52
CA LEU A 29 -20.95 -1.06 4.49
C LEU A 29 -20.28 -1.86 3.36
N SER A 30 -19.03 -1.54 3.00
CA SER A 30 -18.29 -2.21 1.92
C SER A 30 -17.92 -3.66 2.20
N ARG A 31 -18.18 -4.16 3.42
CA ARG A 31 -18.08 -5.59 3.74
C ARG A 31 -19.24 -6.42 3.21
N ASP A 32 -20.39 -5.80 2.94
CA ASP A 32 -21.52 -6.46 2.31
C ASP A 32 -21.49 -6.28 0.78
N LYS A 33 -21.23 -7.37 0.06
CA LYS A 33 -21.14 -7.39 -1.40
C LYS A 33 -22.41 -6.88 -2.08
N LYS A 34 -23.58 -7.00 -1.44
CA LYS A 34 -24.88 -6.60 -2.02
C LYS A 34 -25.08 -5.09 -2.05
N VAL A 35 -24.38 -4.33 -1.21
CA VAL A 35 -24.56 -2.87 -1.11
C VAL A 35 -23.49 -2.07 -1.87
N LEU A 36 -22.55 -2.76 -2.52
CA LEU A 36 -21.42 -2.14 -3.22
C LEU A 36 -21.74 -1.61 -4.62
N VAL A 37 -22.82 -2.07 -5.27
CA VAL A 37 -23.17 -1.67 -6.65
C VAL A 37 -23.13 -0.14 -6.86
N PRO A 38 -23.66 0.69 -5.96
CA PRO A 38 -23.60 2.14 -6.14
C PRO A 38 -22.20 2.73 -5.95
N VAL A 39 -21.30 2.04 -5.24
CA VAL A 39 -19.92 2.49 -4.98
C VAL A 39 -19.00 2.11 -6.14
N THR A 40 -19.28 1.00 -6.81
CA THR A 40 -18.43 0.41 -7.86
C THR A 40 -18.68 1.01 -9.24
N THR A 41 -18.94 2.32 -9.29
CA THR A 41 -18.99 3.08 -10.54
C THR A 41 -17.67 3.83 -10.72
N LYS A 42 -17.28 4.11 -11.96
CA LYS A 42 -16.02 4.83 -12.26
C LYS A 42 -15.94 6.16 -11.50
N ARG A 43 -17.01 6.96 -11.56
CA ARG A 43 -17.12 8.25 -10.85
C ARG A 43 -16.93 8.08 -9.34
N ASN A 44 -17.60 7.11 -8.74
CA ASN A 44 -17.60 6.98 -7.28
C ASN A 44 -16.28 6.41 -6.75
N MET A 45 -15.61 5.57 -7.51
CA MET A 45 -14.23 5.17 -7.20
C MET A 45 -13.27 6.37 -7.31
N GLN A 46 -13.42 7.24 -8.31
CA GLN A 46 -12.58 8.44 -8.44
C GLN A 46 -12.75 9.40 -7.25
N ILE A 47 -13.94 9.50 -6.66
CA ILE A 47 -14.15 10.28 -5.41
C ILE A 47 -13.25 9.73 -4.30
N LEU A 48 -13.25 8.41 -4.08
CA LEU A 48 -12.43 7.77 -3.05
C LEU A 48 -10.93 7.91 -3.34
N MET A 49 -10.54 7.79 -4.60
CA MET A 49 -9.14 7.97 -5.03
C MET A 49 -8.66 9.41 -4.81
N LYS A 50 -9.52 10.40 -5.06
CA LYS A 50 -9.24 11.81 -4.77
C LYS A 50 -9.05 12.05 -3.27
N LEU A 51 -9.90 11.43 -2.43
CA LEU A 51 -9.78 11.51 -0.96
C LEU A 51 -8.51 10.81 -0.45
N ALA A 52 -8.09 9.71 -1.09
CA ALA A 52 -6.82 9.05 -0.87
C ALA A 52 -5.60 9.78 -1.49
N LYS A 53 -5.83 10.93 -2.13
CA LYS A 53 -4.81 11.76 -2.80
C LYS A 53 -4.01 11.02 -3.88
N LEU A 54 -4.67 10.10 -4.58
CA LEU A 54 -4.06 9.30 -5.65
C LEU A 54 -4.06 10.01 -7.01
N ASP A 55 -5.01 10.94 -7.22
CA ASP A 55 -5.21 11.68 -8.48
C ASP A 55 -4.90 13.18 -8.30
N THR A 56 -3.82 13.52 -7.60
CA THR A 56 -3.43 14.92 -7.33
C THR A 56 -2.08 15.28 -7.94
N VAL A 57 -2.04 16.43 -8.63
CA VAL A 57 -0.79 17.03 -9.11
C VAL A 57 0.01 17.61 -7.93
N GLU A 58 -0.70 18.12 -6.92
CA GLU A 58 -0.13 18.66 -5.69
C GLU A 58 0.48 17.55 -4.81
N ASP A 59 1.30 17.95 -3.84
CA ASP A 59 1.88 17.03 -2.87
C ASP A 59 0.77 16.44 -1.96
N PRO A 60 0.45 15.13 -2.06
CA PRO A 60 -0.60 14.48 -1.28
C PRO A 60 -0.36 14.55 0.23
N LEU A 61 0.89 14.82 0.65
CA LEU A 61 1.33 14.76 2.04
C LEU A 61 1.70 16.15 2.61
N GLU A 62 1.22 17.24 1.98
CA GLU A 62 1.45 18.61 2.45
C GLU A 62 0.67 18.91 3.75
N ARG A 63 -0.57 18.43 3.86
CA ARG A 63 -1.49 18.78 4.96
C ARG A 63 -1.72 17.59 5.88
N VAL A 64 -1.01 17.58 7.01
CA VAL A 64 -1.15 16.54 8.05
C VAL A 64 -2.59 16.38 8.56
N SER A 65 -3.38 17.46 8.57
CA SER A 65 -4.80 17.41 8.95
C SER A 65 -5.65 16.51 8.04
N GLU A 66 -5.18 16.20 6.83
CA GLU A 66 -5.89 15.36 5.85
C GLU A 66 -5.50 13.87 5.96
N PHE A 67 -4.44 13.51 6.70
CA PHE A 67 -3.96 12.14 6.82
C PHE A 67 -5.04 11.14 7.28
N PRO A 68 -5.90 11.47 8.27
CA PRO A 68 -6.98 10.56 8.66
C PRO A 68 -7.96 10.24 7.51
N VAL A 69 -8.20 11.21 6.61
CA VAL A 69 -9.08 11.02 5.44
C VAL A 69 -8.39 10.13 4.42
N ILE A 70 -7.10 10.34 4.15
CA ILE A 70 -6.30 9.52 3.23
C ILE A 70 -6.30 8.06 3.69
N VAL A 71 -5.96 7.83 4.96
CA VAL A 71 -5.91 6.50 5.57
C VAL A 71 -7.26 5.80 5.48
N GLU A 72 -8.35 6.49 5.83
CA GLU A 72 -9.68 5.88 5.80
C GLU A 72 -10.17 5.62 4.36
N ALA A 73 -9.82 6.48 3.40
CA ALA A 73 -10.11 6.27 1.99
C ALA A 73 -9.35 5.05 1.42
N LEU A 74 -8.07 4.88 1.76
CA LEU A 74 -7.29 3.69 1.39
C LEU A 74 -7.92 2.42 1.97
N LYS A 75 -8.30 2.43 3.25
CA LYS A 75 -9.02 1.30 3.89
C LYS A 75 -10.35 0.99 3.19
N CYS A 76 -11.13 2.02 2.80
CA CYS A 76 -12.34 1.83 2.01
C CYS A 76 -12.03 1.13 0.68
N LEU A 77 -11.02 1.62 -0.06
CA LEU A 77 -10.61 1.07 -1.34
C LEU A 77 -10.18 -0.40 -1.21
N CYS A 78 -9.40 -0.76 -0.19
CA CYS A 78 -9.05 -2.15 0.12
C CYS A 78 -10.30 -3.02 0.25
N ASN A 79 -11.27 -2.62 1.08
CA ASN A 79 -12.49 -3.41 1.28
C ASN A 79 -13.34 -3.51 0.01
N ILE A 80 -13.50 -2.41 -0.73
CA ILE A 80 -14.33 -2.35 -1.94
C ILE A 80 -13.73 -3.24 -3.03
N ILE A 81 -12.43 -3.14 -3.28
CA ILE A 81 -11.72 -3.92 -4.29
C ILE A 81 -11.69 -5.40 -3.91
N PHE A 82 -11.48 -5.72 -2.62
CA PHE A 82 -11.53 -7.10 -2.16
C PHE A 82 -12.91 -7.75 -2.38
N ASN A 83 -13.99 -6.99 -2.18
CA ASN A 83 -15.35 -7.51 -2.20
C ASN A 83 -16.08 -7.40 -3.54
N SER A 84 -15.55 -6.64 -4.52
CA SER A 84 -16.23 -6.40 -5.80
C SER A 84 -15.33 -6.63 -7.01
N SER A 85 -15.70 -7.60 -7.84
CA SER A 85 -15.05 -7.84 -9.14
C SER A 85 -15.20 -6.69 -10.13
N VAL A 86 -16.23 -5.85 -9.97
CA VAL A 86 -16.40 -4.63 -10.77
C VAL A 86 -15.35 -3.59 -10.36
N ALA A 87 -15.13 -3.39 -9.05
CA ALA A 87 -14.08 -2.50 -8.56
C ALA A 87 -12.68 -2.99 -8.93
N GLN A 88 -12.46 -4.30 -8.94
CA GLN A 88 -11.22 -4.92 -9.41
C GLN A 88 -10.91 -4.50 -10.86
N LYS A 89 -11.85 -4.69 -11.78
CA LYS A 89 -11.69 -4.24 -13.18
C LYS A 89 -11.46 -2.74 -13.30
N LEU A 90 -12.25 -1.94 -12.57
CA LEU A 90 -12.10 -0.49 -12.57
C LEU A 90 -10.74 -0.04 -12.04
N SER A 91 -10.14 -0.77 -11.10
CA SER A 91 -8.81 -0.43 -10.56
C SER A 91 -7.71 -0.50 -11.64
N LEU A 92 -7.83 -1.45 -12.58
CA LEU A 92 -6.95 -1.55 -13.74
C LEU A 92 -7.22 -0.41 -14.73
N GLU A 93 -8.49 -0.17 -15.07
CA GLU A 93 -8.88 0.91 -16.00
C GLU A 93 -8.49 2.31 -15.52
N LEU A 94 -8.49 2.52 -14.20
CA LEU A 94 -8.14 3.78 -13.56
C LEU A 94 -6.64 3.88 -13.26
N ASN A 95 -5.84 2.89 -13.62
CA ASN A 95 -4.39 2.85 -13.39
C ASN A 95 -3.99 3.01 -11.90
N LEU A 96 -4.77 2.38 -11.01
CA LEU A 96 -4.65 2.57 -9.56
C LEU A 96 -3.27 2.19 -9.02
N ALA A 97 -2.65 1.15 -9.58
CA ALA A 97 -1.31 0.70 -9.18
C ALA A 97 -0.24 1.78 -9.39
N ALA A 98 -0.30 2.52 -10.51
CA ALA A 98 0.66 3.60 -10.79
C ALA A 98 0.53 4.74 -9.77
N MET A 99 -0.70 5.12 -9.42
CA MET A 99 -0.94 6.17 -8.43
C MET A 99 -0.50 5.77 -7.02
N LEU A 100 -0.70 4.51 -6.65
CA LEU A 100 -0.20 3.96 -5.38
C LEU A 100 1.33 3.94 -5.32
N CYS A 101 2.01 3.48 -6.37
CA CYS A 101 3.47 3.59 -6.44
C CYS A 101 3.97 5.03 -6.26
N ASN A 102 3.29 6.01 -6.87
CA ASN A 102 3.63 7.42 -6.71
C ASN A 102 3.42 7.92 -5.28
N LEU A 103 2.31 7.54 -4.63
CA LEU A 103 2.03 7.91 -3.24
C LEU A 103 3.07 7.29 -2.28
N LEU A 104 3.37 6.00 -2.46
CA LEU A 104 4.35 5.27 -1.68
C LEU A 104 5.76 5.87 -1.81
N GLN A 105 6.17 6.27 -3.02
CA GLN A 105 7.42 7.00 -3.23
C GLN A 105 7.46 8.34 -2.49
N LYS A 106 6.34 9.07 -2.43
CA LYS A 106 6.24 10.36 -1.71
C LYS A 106 6.24 10.18 -0.19
N CYS A 107 5.85 9.01 0.32
CA CYS A 107 5.94 8.67 1.74
C CYS A 107 7.39 8.45 2.19
N LYS A 108 8.33 8.25 1.26
CA LYS A 108 9.74 8.05 1.58
C LYS A 108 10.29 9.21 2.41
N ASP A 109 11.02 8.89 3.46
CA ASP A 109 11.70 9.83 4.37
C ASP A 109 10.77 10.80 5.14
N ARG A 110 9.44 10.64 5.05
CA ARG A 110 8.48 11.44 5.82
C ARG A 110 8.13 10.78 7.14
N GLN A 111 8.12 11.58 8.20
CA GLN A 111 7.59 11.16 9.49
C GLN A 111 6.05 11.25 9.49
N LEU A 112 5.39 10.45 10.33
CA LEU A 112 3.93 10.47 10.56
C LEU A 112 3.04 9.95 9.41
N VAL A 113 3.62 9.31 8.39
CA VAL A 113 2.87 8.76 7.24
C VAL A 113 2.77 7.23 7.28
N ASP A 114 3.12 6.60 8.39
CA ASP A 114 3.21 5.14 8.49
C ASP A 114 1.87 4.44 8.21
N ASP A 115 0.75 5.00 8.69
CA ASP A 115 -0.58 4.46 8.37
C ASP A 115 -0.89 4.54 6.87
N ILE A 116 -0.54 5.66 6.22
CA ILE A 116 -0.75 5.84 4.78
C ILE A 116 0.08 4.80 4.03
N LYS A 117 1.36 4.68 4.37
CA LYS A 117 2.30 3.70 3.80
C LYS A 117 1.78 2.26 3.95
N CYS A 118 1.30 1.86 5.14
CA CYS A 118 0.82 0.48 5.36
C CYS A 118 -0.43 0.18 4.53
N PHE A 119 -1.40 1.10 4.46
CA PHE A 119 -2.62 0.85 3.67
C PHE A 119 -2.41 0.98 2.16
N ASP A 120 -1.46 1.80 1.72
CA ASP A 120 -0.99 1.84 0.33
C ASP A 120 -0.37 0.48 -0.06
N LEU A 121 0.58 -0.02 0.74
CA LEU A 121 1.20 -1.34 0.56
C LEU A 121 0.17 -2.47 0.54
N ARG A 122 -0.79 -2.46 1.48
CA ARG A 122 -1.87 -3.44 1.53
C ARG A 122 -2.74 -3.41 0.28
N LEU A 123 -2.98 -2.23 -0.29
CA LEU A 123 -3.74 -2.08 -1.51
C LEU A 123 -2.94 -2.57 -2.73
N LEU A 124 -1.64 -2.27 -2.80
CA LEU A 124 -0.73 -2.82 -3.82
C LEU A 124 -0.63 -4.36 -3.75
N PHE A 125 -0.55 -4.92 -2.54
CA PHE A 125 -0.63 -6.37 -2.33
C PHE A 125 -1.95 -6.92 -2.89
N LEU A 126 -3.09 -6.33 -2.50
CA LEU A 126 -4.40 -6.79 -2.97
C LEU A 126 -4.54 -6.74 -4.50
N LEU A 127 -4.10 -5.65 -5.12
CA LEU A 127 -4.16 -5.48 -6.57
C LEU A 127 -3.28 -6.49 -7.31
N SER A 128 -2.04 -6.69 -6.83
CA SER A 128 -1.09 -7.66 -7.41
C SER A 128 -1.51 -9.11 -7.19
N LEU A 129 -2.25 -9.40 -6.11
CA LEU A 129 -2.85 -10.70 -5.85
C LEU A 129 -3.96 -11.01 -6.87
N LEU A 130 -4.79 -10.01 -7.17
CA LEU A 130 -6.01 -10.18 -7.97
C LEU A 130 -5.78 -10.12 -9.49
N HIS A 131 -4.75 -9.40 -9.96
CA HIS A 131 -4.52 -9.16 -11.38
C HIS A 131 -3.08 -9.46 -11.82
N THR A 132 -2.92 -10.43 -12.72
CA THR A 132 -1.66 -10.71 -13.44
C THR A 132 -1.16 -9.49 -14.20
N ASP A 133 -2.08 -8.72 -14.79
CA ASP A 133 -1.76 -7.53 -15.59
C ASP A 133 -1.14 -6.44 -14.72
N ILE A 134 -1.66 -6.25 -13.49
CA ILE A 134 -1.08 -5.32 -12.52
C ILE A 134 0.31 -5.80 -12.09
N ARG A 135 0.54 -7.11 -11.93
CA ARG A 135 1.90 -7.63 -11.63
C ARG A 135 2.89 -7.33 -12.75
N ALA A 136 2.48 -7.55 -13.99
CA ALA A 136 3.30 -7.26 -15.16
C ALA A 136 3.60 -5.76 -15.24
N GLN A 137 2.58 -4.91 -15.05
CA GLN A 137 2.70 -3.46 -15.04
C GLN A 137 3.66 -2.97 -13.93
N LEU A 138 3.49 -3.46 -12.70
CA LEU A 138 4.36 -3.15 -11.58
C LEU A 138 5.80 -3.50 -11.90
N ARG A 139 6.04 -4.67 -12.50
CA ARG A 139 7.40 -5.14 -12.82
C ARG A 139 8.05 -4.36 -13.95
N GLN A 140 7.32 -4.15 -15.06
CA GLN A 140 7.90 -3.70 -16.33
C GLN A 140 7.85 -2.18 -16.50
N GLU A 141 6.82 -1.52 -15.95
CA GLU A 141 6.53 -0.11 -16.24
C GLU A 141 6.75 0.79 -15.02
N LEU A 142 6.41 0.31 -13.82
CA LEU A 142 6.32 1.15 -12.62
C LEU A 142 7.52 1.04 -11.66
N GLN A 143 8.57 0.32 -12.05
CA GLN A 143 9.72 0.02 -11.18
C GLN A 143 9.28 -0.56 -9.81
N GLY A 144 8.17 -1.32 -9.79
CA GLY A 144 7.46 -1.72 -8.58
C GLY A 144 8.33 -2.53 -7.63
N VAL A 145 9.22 -3.39 -8.14
CA VAL A 145 10.20 -4.11 -7.30
C VAL A 145 11.08 -3.12 -6.53
N GLN A 146 11.53 -2.03 -7.15
CA GLN A 146 12.40 -1.03 -6.50
C GLN A 146 11.63 -0.26 -5.45
N VAL A 147 10.43 0.22 -5.79
CA VAL A 147 9.56 0.97 -4.88
C VAL A 147 9.19 0.14 -3.65
N LEU A 148 8.76 -1.11 -3.85
CA LEU A 148 8.39 -2.01 -2.77
C LEU A 148 9.60 -2.42 -1.91
N THR A 149 10.78 -2.62 -2.53
CA THR A 149 12.02 -2.91 -1.79
C THR A 149 12.42 -1.74 -0.90
N GLN A 150 12.30 -0.50 -1.39
CA GLN A 150 12.56 0.71 -0.58
C GLN A 150 11.52 0.89 0.54
N ALA A 151 10.26 0.53 0.31
CA ALA A 151 9.24 0.55 1.35
C ALA A 151 9.50 -0.50 2.45
N LEU A 152 9.96 -1.69 2.08
CA LEU A 152 10.39 -2.72 3.02
C LEU A 152 11.60 -2.26 3.84
N GLU A 153 12.61 -1.69 3.19
CA GLU A 153 13.78 -1.10 3.83
C GLU A 153 13.40 -0.07 4.89
N SER A 154 12.50 0.86 4.54
CA SER A 154 12.00 1.88 5.45
C SER A 154 11.22 1.28 6.63
N SER A 155 10.38 0.28 6.37
CA SER A 155 9.57 -0.38 7.41
C SER A 155 10.42 -1.17 8.40
N LEU A 156 11.55 -1.71 7.96
CA LEU A 156 12.53 -2.39 8.82
C LEU A 156 13.57 -1.42 9.43
N SER A 157 13.52 -0.14 9.08
CA SER A 157 14.52 0.89 9.43
C SER A 157 15.96 0.41 9.24
N VAL A 158 16.23 -0.18 8.07
CA VAL A 158 17.56 -0.73 7.76
C VAL A 158 18.60 0.38 7.77
N ARG A 159 19.73 0.15 8.46
CA ARG A 159 20.90 1.03 8.42
C ARG A 159 22.00 0.32 7.64
N TRP A 160 22.56 0.97 6.62
CA TRP A 160 23.61 0.37 5.80
C TRP A 160 25.00 0.73 6.32
N THR A 161 25.90 -0.26 6.40
CA THR A 161 27.33 -0.03 6.69
C THR A 161 28.18 -0.08 5.42
N GLU A 162 27.82 -0.96 4.48
CA GLU A 162 28.49 -1.16 3.19
C GLU A 162 27.44 -1.54 2.13
N GLU A 163 27.85 -1.65 0.86
CA GLU A 163 26.99 -2.13 -0.22
C GLU A 163 26.48 -3.54 0.11
N TYR A 164 25.14 -3.70 0.19
CA TYR A 164 24.46 -4.95 0.56
C TYR A 164 24.74 -5.46 1.98
N LYS A 165 25.24 -4.63 2.88
CA LYS A 165 25.50 -5.00 4.27
C LYS A 165 24.77 -4.06 5.23
N ALA A 166 23.69 -4.58 5.82
CA ALA A 166 22.96 -3.91 6.88
C ALA A 166 23.74 -4.02 8.21
N ALA A 167 23.64 -2.98 9.03
CA ALA A 167 24.15 -2.96 10.39
C ALA A 167 23.42 -4.02 11.23
N GLU A 168 24.18 -4.93 11.82
CA GLU A 168 23.66 -5.88 12.80
C GLU A 168 23.62 -5.18 14.16
N ASP A 169 22.43 -5.09 14.74
CA ASP A 169 22.20 -4.51 16.06
C ASP A 169 21.46 -5.54 16.89
N HIS A 170 22.23 -6.40 17.57
CA HIS A 170 21.70 -7.53 18.34
C HIS A 170 20.87 -7.09 19.55
N ASP A 171 21.07 -5.85 20.02
CA ASP A 171 20.34 -5.26 21.15
C ASP A 171 19.19 -4.35 20.69
N ARG A 172 18.86 -4.35 19.38
CA ARG A 172 17.77 -3.54 18.84
C ARG A 172 16.44 -3.95 19.47
N PRO A 173 15.58 -2.99 19.87
CA PRO A 173 14.23 -3.32 20.29
C PRO A 173 13.46 -4.01 19.15
N PRO A 174 12.50 -4.88 19.48
CA PRO A 174 11.59 -5.42 18.49
C PRO A 174 10.87 -4.31 17.71
N LEU A 175 10.49 -4.62 16.48
CA LEU A 175 9.64 -3.73 15.68
C LEU A 175 8.31 -3.49 16.42
N SER A 176 7.75 -2.30 16.22
CA SER A 176 6.35 -2.07 16.58
C SER A 176 5.42 -2.95 15.74
N LEU A 177 4.20 -3.15 16.23
CA LEU A 177 3.16 -3.89 15.49
C LEU A 177 2.91 -3.28 14.10
N GLN A 178 2.88 -1.95 14.03
CA GLN A 178 2.67 -1.24 12.78
C GLN A 178 3.81 -1.44 11.79
N GLU A 179 5.07 -1.31 12.22
CA GLU A 179 6.23 -1.56 11.37
C GLU A 179 6.26 -3.00 10.84
N THR A 180 5.92 -3.96 11.70
CA THR A 180 5.84 -5.38 11.34
C THR A 180 4.75 -5.63 10.31
N ASP A 181 3.54 -5.14 10.54
CA ASP A 181 2.42 -5.30 9.60
C ASP A 181 2.73 -4.62 8.25
N CYS A 182 3.32 -3.42 8.25
CA CYS A 182 3.80 -2.73 7.05
C CYS A 182 4.83 -3.57 6.28
N ALA A 183 5.84 -4.11 6.98
CA ALA A 183 6.88 -4.93 6.38
C ALA A 183 6.29 -6.20 5.75
N ILE A 184 5.34 -6.85 6.42
CA ILE A 184 4.63 -8.02 5.91
C ILE A 184 3.84 -7.68 4.64
N GLU A 185 3.13 -6.55 4.59
CA GLU A 185 2.41 -6.14 3.38
C GLU A 185 3.37 -5.84 2.21
N ALA A 186 4.53 -5.23 2.48
CA ALA A 186 5.58 -5.04 1.48
C ALA A 186 6.14 -6.37 0.96
N LEU A 187 6.42 -7.33 1.85
CA LEU A 187 6.89 -8.67 1.49
C LEU A 187 5.86 -9.42 0.63
N LYS A 188 4.57 -9.38 1.01
CA LYS A 188 3.48 -9.99 0.24
C LYS A 188 3.36 -9.38 -1.16
N ALA A 189 3.45 -8.06 -1.28
CA ALA A 189 3.45 -7.38 -2.57
C ALA A 189 4.69 -7.72 -3.42
N LEU A 190 5.89 -7.73 -2.82
CA LEU A 190 7.13 -8.14 -3.48
C LEU A 190 7.05 -9.57 -4.00
N PHE A 191 6.56 -10.49 -3.18
CA PHE A 191 6.36 -11.89 -3.55
C PHE A 191 5.46 -11.99 -4.79
N ASN A 192 4.29 -11.35 -4.78
CA ASN A 192 3.40 -11.34 -5.94
C ASN A 192 4.13 -10.80 -7.18
N VAL A 193 4.74 -9.62 -7.09
CA VAL A 193 5.38 -8.96 -8.24
C VAL A 193 6.59 -9.75 -8.77
N THR A 194 7.23 -10.58 -7.95
CA THR A 194 8.40 -11.39 -8.35
C THR A 194 8.05 -12.84 -8.71
N LEU A 195 6.84 -13.32 -8.43
CA LEU A 195 6.42 -14.72 -8.66
C LEU A 195 6.70 -15.19 -10.10
N ASP A 196 6.30 -14.39 -11.08
CA ASP A 196 6.40 -14.76 -12.50
C ASP A 196 7.76 -14.34 -13.13
N SER A 197 8.82 -14.08 -12.33
CA SER A 197 10.09 -13.48 -12.80
C SER A 197 11.23 -14.48 -13.07
N TRP A 198 10.97 -15.77 -13.00
CA TRP A 198 11.99 -16.84 -13.03
C TRP A 198 12.90 -16.91 -14.27
N ASN A 199 12.60 -16.20 -15.36
CA ASN A 199 13.32 -16.33 -16.64
C ASN A 199 13.93 -15.04 -17.21
N VAL A 200 13.92 -13.93 -16.48
CA VAL A 200 14.47 -12.66 -16.98
C VAL A 200 15.44 -12.14 -15.95
N HIS A 201 16.69 -12.60 -15.97
CA HIS A 201 17.75 -11.93 -15.20
C HIS A 201 18.75 -11.35 -16.19
N SER A 202 18.45 -10.13 -16.63
CA SER A 202 19.49 -9.31 -17.24
C SER A 202 20.53 -8.95 -16.17
N LYS A 203 21.79 -8.74 -16.55
CA LYS A 203 22.84 -8.27 -15.62
C LYS A 203 22.45 -6.99 -14.86
N ASN A 204 21.52 -6.19 -15.42
CA ASN A 204 21.05 -4.94 -14.84
C ASN A 204 20.14 -5.12 -13.61
N GLU A 205 19.45 -6.26 -13.51
CA GLU A 205 18.57 -6.56 -12.36
C GLU A 205 19.33 -7.18 -11.17
N SER A 206 20.57 -7.65 -11.38
CA SER A 206 21.35 -8.32 -10.34
C SER A 206 21.60 -7.44 -9.11
N HIS A 207 21.80 -6.13 -9.30
CA HIS A 207 21.95 -5.19 -8.18
C HIS A 207 20.69 -5.13 -7.32
N GLN A 208 19.52 -4.98 -7.95
CA GLN A 208 18.25 -4.84 -7.25
C GLN A 208 17.90 -6.07 -6.42
N PHE A 209 18.11 -7.27 -6.98
CA PHE A 209 17.89 -8.52 -6.24
C PHE A 209 18.91 -8.74 -5.11
N ARG A 210 20.17 -8.33 -5.28
CA ARG A 210 21.16 -8.35 -4.18
C ARG A 210 20.78 -7.40 -3.06
N TYR A 211 20.33 -6.20 -3.41
CA TYR A 211 19.84 -5.21 -2.45
C TYR A 211 18.64 -5.73 -1.67
N MET A 212 17.65 -6.28 -2.36
CA MET A 212 16.50 -6.92 -1.73
C MET A 212 16.92 -8.10 -0.84
N ALA A 213 17.84 -8.96 -1.30
CA ALA A 213 18.33 -10.09 -0.50
C ALA A 213 19.02 -9.64 0.80
N ALA A 214 19.76 -8.54 0.77
CA ALA A 214 20.37 -7.98 1.98
C ALA A 214 19.33 -7.47 2.98
N ILE A 215 18.24 -6.85 2.49
CA ILE A 215 17.11 -6.44 3.34
C ILE A 215 16.37 -7.67 3.91
N LEU A 216 16.17 -8.71 3.10
CA LEU A 216 15.57 -9.97 3.57
C LEU A 216 16.41 -10.66 4.64
N ARG A 217 17.75 -10.64 4.50
CA ARG A 217 18.65 -11.11 5.56
C ARG A 217 18.47 -10.31 6.84
N HIS A 218 18.37 -8.98 6.75
CA HIS A 218 18.10 -8.12 7.91
C HIS A 218 16.73 -8.44 8.54
N CYS A 219 15.71 -8.71 7.72
CA CYS A 219 14.37 -9.12 8.16
C CYS A 219 14.41 -10.39 9.02
N LEU A 220 15.15 -11.42 8.58
CA LEU A 220 15.32 -12.68 9.33
C LEU A 220 16.05 -12.52 10.67
N LEU A 221 16.84 -11.46 10.82
CA LEU A 221 17.54 -11.12 12.06
C LEU A 221 16.74 -10.16 12.95
N THR A 222 15.58 -9.70 12.48
CA THR A 222 14.72 -8.75 13.19
C THR A 222 13.59 -9.51 13.92
N THR A 223 13.23 -9.04 15.10
CA THR A 223 12.12 -9.57 15.90
C THR A 223 10.90 -8.65 15.82
N GLY A 224 9.72 -9.26 15.74
CA GLY A 224 8.43 -8.58 15.88
C GLY A 224 8.03 -8.40 17.34
N PRO A 225 6.91 -7.71 17.62
CA PRO A 225 6.46 -7.43 18.98
C PRO A 225 6.06 -8.68 19.78
N THR A 226 5.77 -9.78 19.09
CA THR A 226 5.46 -11.10 19.67
C THR A 226 6.15 -12.20 18.85
N GLU A 227 6.24 -13.41 19.43
CA GLU A 227 6.76 -14.59 18.71
C GLU A 227 5.92 -14.90 17.47
N GLU A 228 4.59 -14.93 17.58
CA GLU A 228 3.66 -15.12 16.45
C GLU A 228 3.88 -14.09 15.33
N LYS A 229 4.11 -12.81 15.68
CA LYS A 229 4.39 -11.76 14.70
C LYS A 229 5.78 -11.85 14.10
N THR A 230 6.74 -12.42 14.81
CA THR A 230 8.07 -12.74 14.27
C THR A 230 7.97 -13.89 13.28
N GLU A 231 7.21 -14.93 13.60
CA GLU A 231 6.94 -16.05 12.70
C GLU A 231 6.16 -15.62 11.45
N GLU A 232 5.19 -14.71 11.56
CA GLU A 232 4.47 -14.18 10.38
C GLU A 232 5.38 -13.33 9.47
N LEU A 233 6.39 -12.68 10.05
CA LEU A 233 7.33 -11.83 9.31
C LEU A 233 8.38 -12.65 8.54
N HIS A 234 8.81 -13.80 9.08
CA HIS A 234 9.83 -14.68 8.51
C HIS A 234 9.29 -15.60 7.41
#